data_AF-B9BHT9-F1
#
_entry.id   AF-B9BHT9-F1
#
_cell.length_a   1.000
_cell.length_b   1.000
_cell.length_c   1.000
_cell.angle_alpha   90.00
_cell.angle_beta   90.00
_cell.angle_gamma   90.00
#
_symmetry.space_group_name_H-M   'P 1'
#
loop_
_entity.id
_entity.type
_entity.pdbx_description
1 polymer ?
#
loop_
_entity_poly.entity_id
_entity_poly.type
_entity_poly.pdbx_seq_one_letter_code
_entity_poly.pdbx_strand_id
1 'polypeptide(L)'
;MVMKGGMQAGLPLANPKQAGPIVGGQIFQSFGNWEGTEMTLDLVLNPAEYTLDEPGNIVLNWTAGMTLAQALRQTLSIAYPALPITINISDQLVNASDVVHVSSTLEELAQFIIQYTKGSYFGASYAGVQITIRSGQIVVYDSTYKPNTVQLAFTDFVGQPTWIAPNEMQVKLVMRADIQLNTELLMPQGMQDTPGIVLTSSASMPSSQKYRSAFQGKFFVKSLRHIGNFRALDGASWVTIANCVVPTNG
;
A
#
# COMPACT_ATOMS: atom_id res chain seq x y z
N MET A 1 16.96 -0.73 5.46
CA MET A 1 16.44 0.24 6.46
C MET A 1 14.90 0.17 6.47
N VAL A 2 14.25 0.31 7.64
CA VAL A 2 12.78 0.33 7.76
C VAL A 2 12.35 1.56 8.55
N MET A 3 11.44 2.34 8.00
CA MET A 3 10.80 3.46 8.68
C MET A 3 9.41 3.04 9.14
N LYS A 4 9.06 3.45 10.36
CA LYS A 4 7.75 3.17 10.97
C LYS A 4 6.98 4.47 11.15
N GLY A 5 5.66 4.38 11.08
CA GLY A 5 4.73 5.49 11.30
C GLY A 5 3.51 5.03 12.09
N GLY A 6 2.74 6.00 12.61
CA GLY A 6 1.51 5.77 13.36
C GLY A 6 1.55 6.26 14.80
N MET A 7 0.38 6.67 15.30
CA MET A 7 0.23 7.20 16.66
C MET A 7 0.29 6.06 17.68
N GLN A 8 1.35 6.02 18.50
CA GLN A 8 1.54 5.04 19.57
C GLN A 8 1.12 5.59 20.94
N ALA A 9 1.15 4.73 21.96
CA ALA A 9 0.80 5.08 23.34
C ALA A 9 1.53 6.35 23.80
N GLY A 10 0.79 7.29 24.40
CA GLY A 10 1.29 8.61 24.78
C GLY A 10 0.97 9.74 23.79
N LEU A 11 0.46 9.42 22.59
CA LEU A 11 -0.01 10.41 21.62
C LEU A 11 -1.55 10.53 21.64
N PRO A 12 -2.13 11.72 21.32
CA PRO A 12 -3.57 11.97 21.50
C PRO A 12 -4.51 11.03 20.74
N LEU A 13 -4.06 10.49 19.61
CA LEU A 13 -4.83 9.60 18.73
C LEU A 13 -4.19 8.21 18.64
N ALA A 14 -3.60 7.75 19.75
CA ALA A 14 -2.90 6.47 19.82
C ALA A 14 -3.79 5.29 19.38
N ASN A 15 -3.36 4.57 18.36
CA ASN A 15 -3.98 3.32 17.93
C ASN A 15 -2.90 2.34 17.46
N PRO A 16 -2.53 1.35 18.28
CA PRO A 16 -1.49 0.39 17.92
C PRO A 16 -1.75 -0.39 16.63
N LYS A 17 -3.01 -0.57 16.23
CA LYS A 17 -3.37 -1.24 14.96
C LYS A 17 -3.04 -0.40 13.73
N GLN A 18 -2.86 0.90 13.90
CA GLN A 18 -2.55 1.86 12.85
C GLN A 18 -1.04 2.14 12.74
N ALA A 19 -0.23 1.59 13.66
CA ALA A 19 1.20 1.84 13.74
C ALA A 19 2.02 0.66 13.21
N GLY A 20 3.07 0.94 12.46
CA GLY A 20 3.89 -0.09 11.82
C GLY A 20 4.84 0.43 10.74
N PRO A 21 5.50 -0.47 10.00
CA PRO A 21 6.36 -0.10 8.86
C PRO A 21 5.58 0.63 7.77
N ILE A 22 6.07 1.81 7.37
CA ILE A 22 5.50 2.61 6.26
C ILE A 22 6.38 2.61 5.02
N VAL A 23 7.69 2.41 5.19
CA VAL A 23 8.62 2.22 4.08
C VAL A 23 9.79 1.32 4.49
N GLY A 24 10.28 0.53 3.55
CA GLY A 24 11.45 -0.32 3.74
C GLY A 24 12.22 -0.45 2.42
N GLY A 25 13.55 -0.55 2.52
CA GLY A 25 14.42 -0.71 1.37
C GLY A 25 15.87 -0.28 1.66
N GLN A 26 16.65 -0.20 0.60
CA GLN A 26 18.00 0.34 0.58
C GLN A 26 17.99 1.74 -0.03
N ILE A 27 18.90 2.62 0.43
CA ILE A 27 19.06 3.94 -0.17
C ILE A 27 19.78 3.76 -1.50
N PHE A 28 19.06 4.04 -2.58
CA PHE A 28 19.62 4.00 -3.93
C PHE A 28 20.34 5.30 -4.26
N GLN A 29 19.74 6.43 -3.90
CA GLN A 29 20.32 7.75 -4.10
C GLN A 29 19.98 8.65 -2.91
N SER A 30 20.90 9.54 -2.57
CA SER A 30 20.66 10.61 -1.62
C SER A 30 21.14 11.93 -2.19
N PHE A 31 20.39 13.00 -1.98
CA PHE A 31 20.80 14.35 -2.35
C PHE A 31 20.29 15.36 -1.33
N GLY A 32 21.14 16.33 -1.02
CA GLY A 32 20.77 17.44 -0.16
C GLY A 32 20.22 18.59 -0.98
N ASN A 33 19.24 19.29 -0.43
CA ASN A 33 18.81 20.59 -0.94
C ASN A 33 18.88 21.63 0.18
N TRP A 34 19.11 22.89 -0.17
CA TRP A 34 19.08 23.99 0.78
C TRP A 34 18.32 25.18 0.18
N GLU A 35 17.29 25.63 0.90
CA GLU A 35 16.56 26.86 0.58
C GLU A 35 16.59 27.77 1.80
N GLY A 36 17.41 28.82 1.74
CA GLY A 36 17.67 29.69 2.88
C GLY A 36 18.34 28.94 4.04
N THR A 37 17.63 28.78 5.16
CA THR A 37 18.10 28.05 6.35
C THR A 37 17.52 26.63 6.47
N GLU A 38 16.60 26.27 5.58
CA GLU A 38 16.03 24.93 5.53
C GLU A 38 16.94 24.02 4.70
N MET A 39 17.43 22.97 5.34
CA MET A 39 18.26 21.93 4.72
C MET A 39 17.46 20.63 4.70
N THR A 40 17.26 20.05 3.51
CA THR A 40 16.60 18.75 3.34
C THR A 40 17.59 17.72 2.84
N LEU A 41 17.36 16.46 3.22
CA LEU A 41 18.02 15.30 2.64
C LEU A 41 16.94 14.41 2.03
N ASP A 42 16.96 14.30 0.72
CA ASP A 42 16.06 13.47 -0.04
C ASP A 42 16.73 12.11 -0.27
N LEU A 43 16.00 11.03 0.06
CA LEU A 43 16.46 9.65 -0.06
C LEU A 43 15.54 8.91 -1.02
N VAL A 44 16.09 8.47 -2.15
CA VAL A 44 15.41 7.57 -3.08
C VAL A 44 15.68 6.14 -2.60
N LEU A 45 14.61 5.38 -2.34
CA LEU A 45 14.70 4.04 -1.82
C LEU A 45 14.44 3.01 -2.93
N ASN A 46 15.32 2.03 -3.06
CA ASN A 46 15.05 0.82 -3.81
C ASN A 46 14.56 -0.26 -2.82
N PRO A 47 13.33 -0.77 -2.98
CA PRO A 47 12.82 -1.81 -2.09
C PRO A 47 13.42 -3.20 -2.39
N ALA A 48 14.02 -3.41 -3.57
CA ALA A 48 14.61 -4.69 -3.97
C ALA A 48 15.97 -4.93 -3.27
N GLU A 49 16.17 -6.16 -2.79
CA GLU A 49 17.44 -6.59 -2.19
C GLU A 49 18.45 -7.05 -3.25
N TYR A 50 17.99 -7.77 -4.26
CA TYR A 50 18.82 -8.22 -5.38
C TYR A 50 18.61 -7.35 -6.62
N THR A 51 19.70 -7.05 -7.30
CA THR A 51 19.74 -6.22 -8.52
C THR A 51 20.43 -6.99 -9.65
N LEU A 52 20.50 -6.43 -10.86
CA LEU A 52 21.26 -7.05 -11.94
C LEU A 52 22.78 -7.01 -11.68
N ASP A 53 23.26 -6.03 -10.92
CA ASP A 53 24.68 -5.89 -10.55
C ASP A 53 25.03 -6.75 -9.32
N GLU A 54 24.05 -7.04 -8.46
CA GLU A 54 24.15 -7.94 -7.31
C GLU A 54 22.99 -8.96 -7.34
N PRO A 55 23.08 -9.98 -8.20
CA PRO A 55 21.99 -10.90 -8.45
C PRO A 55 21.79 -11.89 -7.31
N GLY A 56 20.53 -12.17 -7.01
CA GLY A 56 20.11 -13.24 -6.13
C GLY A 56 20.00 -14.56 -6.88
N ASN A 57 20.12 -15.68 -6.17
CA ASN A 57 19.85 -17.00 -6.73
C ASN A 57 18.42 -17.42 -6.40
N ILE A 58 17.44 -16.90 -7.14
CA ILE A 58 16.02 -17.16 -6.89
C ILE A 58 15.58 -18.33 -7.76
N VAL A 59 15.42 -19.50 -7.14
CA VAL A 59 15.06 -20.74 -7.85
C VAL A 59 13.64 -21.15 -7.50
N LEU A 60 12.72 -20.99 -8.45
CA LEU A 60 11.37 -21.52 -8.37
C LEU A 60 11.39 -23.01 -8.71
N ASN A 61 10.97 -23.83 -7.75
CA ASN A 61 10.71 -25.25 -7.95
C ASN A 61 9.22 -25.52 -7.69
N TRP A 62 8.40 -25.43 -8.72
CA TRP A 62 6.97 -25.69 -8.64
C TRP A 62 6.66 -27.09 -9.17
N THR A 63 6.59 -28.07 -8.28
CA THR A 63 6.31 -29.47 -8.66
C THR A 63 4.84 -29.68 -9.01
N ALA A 64 4.57 -30.66 -9.89
CA ALA A 64 3.23 -31.07 -10.25
C ALA A 64 2.36 -31.36 -9.01
N GLY A 65 1.13 -30.86 -9.00
CA GLY A 65 0.17 -31.03 -7.89
C GLY A 65 0.37 -30.09 -6.69
N MET A 66 1.48 -29.34 -6.62
CA MET A 66 1.71 -28.32 -5.58
C MET A 66 0.95 -27.03 -5.92
N THR A 67 0.48 -26.29 -4.91
CA THR A 67 -0.08 -24.95 -5.16
C THR A 67 1.05 -23.95 -5.44
N LEU A 68 0.78 -22.96 -6.30
CA LEU A 68 1.74 -21.89 -6.58
C LEU A 68 2.11 -21.13 -5.30
N ALA A 69 1.18 -21.00 -4.35
CA ALA A 69 1.44 -20.37 -3.06
C ALA A 69 2.50 -21.11 -2.25
N GLN A 70 2.49 -22.45 -2.27
CA GLN A 70 3.52 -23.28 -1.62
C GLN A 70 4.87 -23.13 -2.31
N ALA A 71 4.91 -23.21 -3.64
CA ALA A 71 6.13 -23.08 -4.43
C ALA A 71 6.80 -21.71 -4.23
N LEU A 72 6.02 -20.62 -4.29
CA LEU A 72 6.51 -19.27 -4.04
C LEU A 72 6.97 -19.08 -2.60
N ARG A 73 6.25 -19.64 -1.61
CA ARG A 73 6.68 -19.55 -0.21
C ARG A 73 8.04 -20.21 -0.01
N GLN A 74 8.26 -21.40 -0.56
CA GLN A 74 9.55 -22.09 -0.48
C GLN A 74 10.66 -21.28 -1.16
N THR A 75 10.41 -20.85 -2.39
CA THR A 75 11.35 -20.07 -3.20
C THR A 75 11.77 -18.77 -2.50
N LEU A 76 10.80 -17.98 -2.07
CA LEU A 76 11.03 -16.67 -1.49
C LEU A 76 11.60 -16.76 -0.07
N SER A 77 11.26 -17.79 0.71
CA SER A 77 11.83 -17.95 2.06
C SER A 77 13.31 -18.32 2.02
N ILE A 78 13.76 -19.00 0.96
CA ILE A 78 15.17 -19.32 0.73
C ILE A 78 15.91 -18.08 0.21
N ALA A 79 15.34 -17.40 -0.80
CA ALA A 79 15.97 -16.25 -1.42
C ALA A 79 15.98 -15.00 -0.52
N TYR A 80 14.95 -14.78 0.29
CA TYR A 80 14.76 -13.58 1.12
C TYR A 80 14.48 -13.95 2.58
N PRO A 81 15.45 -14.56 3.30
CA PRO A 81 15.21 -15.10 4.64
C PRO A 81 14.88 -14.02 5.69
N ALA A 82 15.27 -12.77 5.44
CA ALA A 82 15.04 -11.65 6.35
C ALA A 82 13.73 -10.88 6.09
N LEU A 83 13.07 -11.09 4.93
CA LEU A 83 11.85 -10.38 4.57
C LEU A 83 10.62 -11.23 4.89
N PRO A 84 9.64 -10.70 5.65
CA PRO A 84 8.34 -11.33 5.76
C PRO A 84 7.68 -11.51 4.39
N ILE A 85 6.91 -12.58 4.22
CA ILE A 85 6.20 -12.90 2.97
C ILE A 85 4.71 -13.08 3.24
N THR A 86 3.87 -12.32 2.53
CA THR A 86 2.41 -12.48 2.52
C THR A 86 1.99 -12.95 1.14
N ILE A 87 1.26 -14.07 1.09
CA ILE A 87 0.77 -14.66 -0.16
C ILE A 87 -0.75 -14.73 -0.10
N ASN A 88 -1.37 -14.02 -1.03
CA ASN A 88 -2.80 -13.78 -1.13
C ASN A 88 -3.31 -14.16 -2.52
N ILE A 89 -3.21 -15.44 -2.88
CA ILE A 89 -3.64 -15.96 -4.20
C ILE A 89 -4.51 -17.20 -3.99
N SER A 90 -5.25 -17.58 -5.03
CA SER A 90 -6.09 -18.78 -4.95
C SER A 90 -5.28 -20.08 -4.84
N ASP A 91 -5.76 -21.00 -4.00
CA ASP A 91 -5.22 -22.36 -3.89
C ASP A 91 -5.51 -23.23 -5.13
N GLN A 92 -6.33 -22.76 -6.07
CA GLN A 92 -6.60 -23.47 -7.34
C GLN A 92 -5.49 -23.26 -8.39
N LEU A 93 -4.50 -22.41 -8.11
CA LEU A 93 -3.31 -22.25 -8.94
C LEU A 93 -2.39 -23.46 -8.72
N VAL A 94 -2.73 -24.58 -9.35
CA VAL A 94 -1.99 -25.85 -9.30
C VAL A 94 -1.61 -26.25 -10.72
N ASN A 95 -0.39 -26.73 -10.88
CA ASN A 95 0.10 -27.19 -12.17
C ASN A 95 0.10 -28.72 -12.28
N ALA A 96 -0.15 -29.21 -13.50
CA ALA A 96 -0.10 -30.65 -13.80
C ALA A 96 1.31 -31.17 -14.10
N SER A 97 2.25 -30.27 -14.39
CA SER A 97 3.65 -30.58 -14.72
C SER A 97 4.60 -29.81 -13.82
N ASP A 98 5.82 -30.30 -13.67
CA ASP A 98 6.88 -29.58 -12.98
C ASP A 98 7.26 -28.32 -13.76
N VAL A 99 7.47 -27.23 -13.02
CA VAL A 99 7.95 -25.95 -13.54
C VAL A 99 9.13 -25.50 -12.71
N VAL A 100 10.28 -25.38 -13.37
CA VAL A 100 11.51 -24.85 -12.76
C VAL A 100 11.88 -23.56 -13.47
N HIS A 101 12.18 -22.53 -12.69
CA HIS A 101 12.62 -21.24 -13.21
C HIS A 101 13.69 -20.65 -12.30
N VAL A 102 14.69 -20.01 -12.91
CA VAL A 102 15.77 -19.32 -12.20
C VAL A 102 15.70 -17.85 -12.57
N SER A 103 15.74 -17.00 -11.56
CA SER A 103 15.72 -15.54 -11.70
C SER A 103 16.83 -14.92 -10.87
N SER A 104 17.43 -13.86 -11.42
CA SER A 104 18.45 -13.05 -10.77
C SER A 104 17.84 -12.02 -9.81
N THR A 105 16.61 -11.58 -10.09
CA THR A 105 15.91 -10.53 -9.32
C THR A 105 14.45 -10.91 -9.05
N LEU A 106 13.85 -10.26 -8.04
CA LEU A 106 12.41 -10.43 -7.79
C LEU A 106 11.57 -10.01 -8.99
N GLU A 107 12.04 -9.00 -9.73
CA GLU A 107 11.34 -8.50 -10.92
C GLU A 107 11.29 -9.56 -12.01
N GLU A 108 12.40 -10.23 -12.30
CA GLU A 108 12.43 -11.34 -13.27
C GLU A 108 11.47 -12.46 -12.86
N LEU A 109 11.48 -12.86 -11.58
CA LEU A 109 10.53 -13.85 -11.07
C LEU A 109 9.08 -13.36 -11.22
N ALA A 110 8.80 -12.10 -10.88
CA ALA A 110 7.46 -11.51 -10.97
C ALA A 110 6.97 -11.49 -12.42
N GLN A 111 7.83 -11.12 -13.37
CA GLN A 111 7.54 -11.12 -14.80
C GLN A 111 7.26 -12.53 -15.32
N PHE A 112 8.06 -13.52 -14.92
CA PHE A 112 7.79 -14.92 -15.26
C PHE A 112 6.43 -15.37 -14.72
N ILE A 113 6.17 -15.15 -13.43
CA ILE A 113 4.93 -15.60 -12.77
C ILE A 113 3.69 -14.96 -13.38
N ILE A 114 3.68 -13.65 -13.64
CA ILE A 114 2.52 -12.99 -14.24
C ILE A 114 2.29 -13.48 -15.67
N GLN A 115 3.34 -13.66 -16.48
CA GLN A 115 3.22 -14.18 -17.84
C GLN A 115 2.71 -15.63 -17.86
N TYR A 116 3.19 -16.45 -16.94
CA TYR A 116 2.80 -17.85 -16.83
C TYR A 116 1.31 -18.00 -16.42
N THR A 117 0.87 -17.18 -15.47
CA THR A 117 -0.46 -17.32 -14.84
C THR A 117 -1.57 -16.54 -15.54
N LYS A 118 -1.26 -15.41 -16.18
CA LYS A 118 -2.25 -14.56 -16.84
C LYS A 118 -3.03 -15.31 -17.92
N GLY A 119 -4.35 -15.32 -17.82
CA GLY A 119 -5.26 -16.00 -18.76
C GLY A 119 -5.22 -17.54 -18.74
N SER A 120 -4.22 -18.14 -18.09
CA SER A 120 -4.02 -19.59 -17.99
C SER A 120 -4.91 -20.26 -16.94
N TYR A 121 -5.33 -19.48 -15.93
CA TYR A 121 -6.21 -19.92 -14.85
C TYR A 121 -7.43 -19.02 -14.80
N PHE A 122 -8.58 -19.56 -14.40
CA PHE A 122 -9.86 -18.81 -14.27
C PHE A 122 -10.35 -18.12 -15.56
N GLY A 123 -9.80 -18.49 -16.72
CA GLY A 123 -10.19 -17.98 -18.04
C GLY A 123 -9.39 -16.75 -18.48
N ALA A 124 -9.66 -16.30 -19.71
CA ALA A 124 -8.86 -15.29 -20.41
C ALA A 124 -8.79 -13.92 -19.73
N SER A 125 -9.73 -13.60 -18.84
CA SER A 125 -9.78 -12.32 -18.11
C SER A 125 -8.96 -12.31 -16.82
N TYR A 126 -8.41 -13.45 -16.39
CA TYR A 126 -7.58 -13.51 -15.19
C TYR A 126 -6.29 -12.72 -15.37
N ALA A 127 -6.08 -11.71 -14.53
CA ALA A 127 -4.97 -10.76 -14.64
C ALA A 127 -3.59 -11.39 -14.35
N GLY A 128 -3.56 -12.60 -13.77
CA GLY A 128 -2.35 -13.27 -13.32
C GLY A 128 -1.95 -12.89 -11.90
N VAL A 129 -0.96 -13.61 -11.39
CA VAL A 129 -0.34 -13.38 -10.08
C VAL A 129 0.70 -12.28 -10.20
N GLN A 130 0.67 -11.35 -9.24
CA GLN A 130 1.60 -10.24 -9.12
C GLN A 130 2.45 -10.40 -7.85
N ILE A 131 3.71 -9.99 -7.93
CA ILE A 131 4.67 -10.00 -6.81
C ILE A 131 5.26 -8.59 -6.67
N THR A 132 5.39 -8.11 -5.45
CA THR A 132 5.92 -6.78 -5.16
C THR A 132 6.49 -6.72 -3.73
N ILE A 133 7.28 -5.70 -3.43
CA ILE A 133 7.73 -5.40 -2.06
C ILE A 133 6.98 -4.15 -1.58
N ARG A 134 6.28 -4.25 -0.46
CA ARG A 134 5.54 -3.15 0.17
C ARG A 134 5.77 -3.16 1.67
N SER A 135 6.04 -1.99 2.25
CA SER A 135 6.26 -1.81 3.69
C SER A 135 7.30 -2.78 4.30
N GLY A 136 8.35 -3.12 3.54
CA GLY A 136 9.39 -4.05 3.99
C GLY A 136 8.99 -5.52 3.99
N GLN A 137 7.97 -5.90 3.23
CA GLN A 137 7.49 -7.28 3.08
C GLN A 137 7.27 -7.59 1.59
N ILE A 138 7.55 -8.85 1.20
CA ILE A 138 7.15 -9.36 -0.11
C ILE A 138 5.65 -9.70 -0.06
N VAL A 139 4.88 -9.15 -1.00
CA VAL A 139 3.45 -9.38 -1.14
C VAL A 139 3.18 -10.02 -2.49
N VAL A 140 2.54 -11.18 -2.48
CA VAL A 140 2.05 -11.89 -3.66
C VAL A 140 0.53 -11.83 -3.66
N TYR A 141 -0.09 -11.41 -4.76
CA TYR A 141 -1.55 -11.32 -4.85
C TYR A 141 -2.05 -11.52 -6.28
N ASP A 142 -3.34 -11.83 -6.43
CA ASP A 142 -4.02 -11.94 -7.72
C ASP A 142 -5.41 -11.26 -7.67
N SER A 143 -6.20 -11.42 -8.73
CA SER A 143 -7.56 -10.85 -8.78
C SER A 143 -8.59 -11.56 -7.89
N THR A 144 -8.24 -12.68 -7.25
CA THR A 144 -9.12 -13.37 -6.29
C THR A 144 -8.97 -12.82 -4.87
N TYR A 145 -7.87 -12.10 -4.61
CA TYR A 145 -7.64 -11.45 -3.33
C TYR A 145 -8.60 -10.30 -3.08
N LYS A 146 -9.23 -10.31 -1.90
CA LYS A 146 -9.97 -9.16 -1.38
C LYS A 146 -9.01 -8.27 -0.59
N PRO A 147 -8.80 -7.01 -0.99
CA PRO A 147 -7.91 -6.12 -0.28
C PRO A 147 -8.31 -5.94 1.18
N ASN A 148 -7.35 -5.57 2.03
CA ASN A 148 -7.65 -5.14 3.39
C ASN A 148 -8.66 -3.99 3.36
N THR A 149 -9.73 -4.11 4.13
CA THR A 149 -10.74 -3.06 4.31
C THR A 149 -10.46 -2.32 5.61
N VAL A 150 -10.31 -1.00 5.52
CA VAL A 150 -10.07 -0.12 6.65
C VAL A 150 -11.30 0.76 6.85
N GLN A 151 -11.95 0.59 8.00
CA GLN A 151 -12.99 1.53 8.45
C GLN A 151 -12.33 2.79 9.02
N LEU A 152 -12.62 3.93 8.42
CA LEU A 152 -12.18 5.23 8.91
C LEU A 152 -13.14 5.76 9.96
N ALA A 153 -12.59 6.41 10.98
CA ALA A 153 -13.32 7.25 11.92
C ALA A 153 -13.18 8.72 11.54
N PHE A 154 -14.12 9.58 11.96
CA PHE A 154 -14.00 11.03 11.73
C PHE A 154 -12.73 11.63 12.33
N THR A 155 -12.28 11.10 13.48
CA THR A 155 -11.05 11.52 14.15
C THR A 155 -9.77 11.13 13.41
N ASP A 156 -9.85 10.25 12.41
CA ASP A 156 -8.68 9.92 11.58
C ASP A 156 -8.32 11.06 10.63
N PHE A 157 -9.26 11.97 10.29
CA PHE A 157 -9.07 12.99 9.27
C PHE A 157 -8.32 14.21 9.77
N VAL A 158 -7.37 14.67 8.98
CA VAL A 158 -6.67 15.95 9.15
C VAL A 158 -7.11 16.87 8.02
N GLY A 159 -8.18 17.62 8.26
CA GLY A 159 -8.85 18.40 7.21
C GLY A 159 -9.83 17.56 6.39
N GLN A 160 -10.50 18.21 5.43
CA GLN A 160 -11.60 17.59 4.68
C GLN A 160 -11.09 16.80 3.46
N PRO A 161 -11.72 15.65 3.13
CA PRO A 161 -11.54 15.02 1.83
C PRO A 161 -11.86 15.99 0.70
N THR A 162 -11.06 15.94 -0.36
CA THR A 162 -11.20 16.85 -1.50
C THR A 162 -11.21 16.05 -2.79
N TRP A 163 -12.18 16.31 -3.66
CA TRP A 163 -12.17 15.80 -5.03
C TRP A 163 -11.13 16.55 -5.85
N ILE A 164 -10.09 15.83 -6.31
CA ILE A 164 -8.96 16.42 -7.04
C ILE A 164 -9.04 16.17 -8.54
N ALA A 165 -9.85 15.20 -8.96
CA ALA A 165 -10.20 14.91 -10.35
C ALA A 165 -11.53 14.13 -10.41
N PRO A 166 -12.16 13.95 -11.60
CA PRO A 166 -13.31 13.07 -11.74
C PRO A 166 -13.01 11.67 -11.19
N ASN A 167 -13.85 11.19 -10.28
CA ASN A 167 -13.71 9.89 -9.60
C ASN A 167 -12.43 9.71 -8.77
N GLU A 168 -11.68 10.78 -8.46
CA GLU A 168 -10.48 10.74 -7.61
C GLU A 168 -10.61 11.71 -6.42
N MET A 169 -10.56 11.15 -5.20
CA MET A 169 -10.64 11.88 -3.95
C MET A 169 -9.33 11.77 -3.17
N GLN A 170 -8.82 12.89 -2.68
CA GLN A 170 -7.71 12.92 -1.76
C GLN A 170 -8.23 12.98 -0.32
N VAL A 171 -7.74 12.06 0.52
CA VAL A 171 -7.93 12.10 1.97
C VAL A 171 -6.60 12.35 2.66
N LYS A 172 -6.61 13.22 3.67
CA LYS A 172 -5.48 13.42 4.57
C LYS A 172 -5.88 12.86 5.93
N LEU A 173 -5.12 11.88 6.37
CA LEU A 173 -5.34 11.18 7.63
C LEU A 173 -4.15 11.45 8.56
N VAL A 174 -4.34 11.23 9.86
CA VAL A 174 -3.20 11.01 10.77
C VAL A 174 -2.27 9.94 10.18
N MET A 175 -1.00 9.93 10.55
CA MET A 175 -0.09 8.92 10.00
C MET A 175 -0.61 7.50 10.28
N ARG A 176 -0.76 6.70 9.22
CA ARG A 176 -1.32 5.34 9.21
C ARG A 176 -0.38 4.40 8.46
N ALA A 177 0.00 3.28 9.08
CA ALA A 177 0.82 2.23 8.48
C ALA A 177 0.01 1.03 7.96
N ASP A 178 -1.25 0.95 8.33
CA ASP A 178 -2.18 -0.11 7.94
C ASP A 178 -2.90 0.19 6.60
N ILE A 179 -2.68 1.38 6.04
CA ILE A 179 -3.19 1.78 4.73
C ILE A 179 -2.09 1.60 3.69
N GLN A 180 -2.40 0.85 2.64
CA GLN A 180 -1.49 0.52 1.54
C GLN A 180 -2.15 0.76 0.19
N LEU A 181 -1.39 0.64 -0.89
CA LEU A 181 -1.96 0.62 -2.25
C LEU A 181 -3.02 -0.49 -2.35
N ASN A 182 -4.14 -0.17 -2.98
CA ASN A 182 -5.31 -1.02 -3.16
C ASN A 182 -6.13 -1.30 -1.88
N THR A 183 -5.78 -0.74 -0.72
CA THR A 183 -6.64 -0.81 0.49
C THR A 183 -8.01 -0.22 0.18
N GLU A 184 -9.07 -0.91 0.62
CA GLU A 184 -10.45 -0.40 0.58
C GLU A 184 -10.68 0.48 1.81
N LEU A 185 -10.91 1.76 1.61
CA LEU A 185 -11.28 2.71 2.66
C LEU A 185 -12.80 2.81 2.74
N LEU A 186 -13.36 2.45 3.89
CA LEU A 186 -14.76 2.74 4.21
C LEU A 186 -14.84 4.09 4.91
N MET A 187 -15.63 4.99 4.34
CA MET A 187 -15.84 6.30 4.96
C MET A 187 -16.58 6.17 6.30
N PRO A 188 -16.36 7.12 7.24
CA PRO A 188 -17.05 7.14 8.52
C PRO A 188 -18.57 7.08 8.39
N GLN A 189 -19.22 6.42 9.34
CA GLN A 189 -20.68 6.28 9.40
C GLN A 189 -21.26 7.13 10.53
N GLY A 190 -22.49 7.63 10.33
CA GLY A 190 -23.34 8.16 11.41
C GLY A 190 -23.32 9.68 11.60
N MET A 191 -22.49 10.43 10.86
CA MET A 191 -22.44 11.90 10.98
C MET A 191 -22.22 12.61 9.63
N GLN A 192 -22.56 11.95 8.51
CA GLN A 192 -22.40 12.50 7.16
C GLN A 192 -23.30 13.73 6.88
N ASP A 193 -24.30 13.98 7.74
CA ASP A 193 -25.25 15.08 7.62
C ASP A 193 -24.99 16.23 8.60
N THR A 194 -23.91 16.20 9.39
CA THR A 194 -23.61 17.22 10.41
C THR A 194 -22.53 18.20 9.92
N PRO A 195 -22.88 19.47 9.61
CA PRO A 195 -21.91 20.50 9.25
C PRO A 195 -20.87 20.73 10.36
N GLY A 196 -19.59 20.92 9.99
CA GLY A 196 -18.52 21.25 10.94
C GLY A 196 -17.85 20.07 11.66
N ILE A 197 -18.11 18.84 11.22
CA ILE A 197 -17.56 17.62 11.85
C ILE A 197 -16.04 17.44 11.67
N VAL A 198 -15.50 17.97 10.58
CA VAL A 198 -14.06 18.16 10.43
C VAL A 198 -13.77 19.57 10.90
N LEU A 199 -12.67 19.77 11.64
CA LEU A 199 -12.15 21.10 11.97
C LEU A 199 -12.00 21.92 10.67
N THR A 200 -13.01 22.71 10.35
CA THR A 200 -13.00 23.57 9.20
C THR A 200 -12.58 24.97 9.61
N SER A 201 -11.91 25.67 8.71
CA SER A 201 -11.82 27.11 8.83
C SER A 201 -13.23 27.72 8.73
N SER A 202 -13.45 28.85 9.40
CA SER A 202 -14.69 29.61 9.39
C SER A 202 -15.15 30.06 7.98
N ALA A 203 -14.27 29.97 6.97
CA ALA A 203 -14.55 30.31 5.56
C ALA A 203 -15.19 29.17 4.73
N SER A 204 -15.37 27.97 5.29
CA SER A 204 -15.62 26.73 4.54
C SER A 204 -17.04 26.54 3.96
N MET A 205 -18.01 27.44 4.22
CA MET A 205 -19.42 27.33 3.79
C MET A 205 -19.94 25.88 3.71
N PRO A 206 -20.01 25.18 4.86
CA PRO A 206 -20.29 23.76 4.93
C PRO A 206 -21.71 23.42 4.42
N SER A 207 -21.86 22.43 3.54
CA SER A 207 -23.17 21.92 3.09
C SER A 207 -23.27 20.40 3.25
N SER A 208 -24.43 19.91 3.70
CA SER A 208 -24.67 18.48 3.93
C SER A 208 -24.46 17.63 2.67
N GLN A 209 -24.78 18.16 1.48
CA GLN A 209 -24.53 17.49 0.20
C GLN A 209 -23.03 17.28 -0.09
N LYS A 210 -22.18 18.24 0.27
CA LYS A 210 -20.71 18.12 0.13
C LYS A 210 -20.14 17.10 1.12
N TYR A 211 -20.67 17.03 2.34
CA TYR A 211 -20.26 16.00 3.29
C TYR A 211 -20.68 14.61 2.85
N ARG A 212 -21.91 14.45 2.34
CA ARG A 212 -22.37 13.17 1.79
C ARG A 212 -21.50 12.70 0.62
N SER A 213 -21.10 13.58 -0.29
CA SER A 213 -20.23 13.18 -1.40
C SER A 213 -18.79 12.85 -0.97
N ALA A 214 -18.29 13.46 0.11
CA ALA A 214 -16.93 13.26 0.62
C ALA A 214 -16.80 12.12 1.66
N PHE A 215 -17.88 11.79 2.38
CA PHE A 215 -17.89 10.87 3.52
C PHE A 215 -18.86 9.69 3.37
N GLN A 216 -19.33 9.41 2.15
CA GLN A 216 -20.16 8.25 1.88
C GLN A 216 -19.49 7.30 0.90
N GLY A 217 -19.56 6.01 1.20
CA GLY A 217 -19.16 4.94 0.29
C GLY A 217 -17.78 4.36 0.59
N LYS A 218 -17.28 3.67 -0.43
CA LYS A 218 -16.03 2.92 -0.40
C LYS A 218 -15.11 3.46 -1.47
N PHE A 219 -13.82 3.52 -1.16
CA PHE A 219 -12.82 4.04 -2.09
C PHE A 219 -11.57 3.16 -2.04
N PHE A 220 -10.89 3.00 -3.17
CA PHE A 220 -9.65 2.23 -3.25
C PHE A 220 -8.45 3.15 -3.35
N VAL A 221 -7.43 2.89 -2.52
CA VAL A 221 -6.20 3.68 -2.52
C VAL A 221 -5.41 3.43 -3.81
N LYS A 222 -5.23 4.49 -4.59
CA LYS A 222 -4.45 4.51 -5.84
C LYS A 222 -3.02 4.97 -5.62
N SER A 223 -2.81 5.93 -4.71
CA SER A 223 -1.47 6.40 -4.34
C SER A 223 -1.41 6.82 -2.88
N LEU A 224 -0.21 6.77 -2.31
CA LEU A 224 0.06 7.13 -0.92
C LEU A 224 1.28 8.05 -0.81
N ARG A 225 1.19 8.99 0.11
CA ARG A 225 2.29 9.84 0.54
C ARG A 225 2.26 9.98 2.06
N HIS A 226 3.35 9.63 2.72
CA HIS A 226 3.55 9.92 4.14
C HIS A 226 4.35 11.21 4.28
N ILE A 227 3.90 12.10 5.17
CA ILE A 227 4.61 13.35 5.49
C ILE A 227 4.90 13.34 6.98
N GLY A 228 6.16 13.56 7.33
CA GLY A 228 6.64 13.80 8.69
C GLY A 228 7.43 15.10 8.72
N ASN A 229 6.96 16.09 9.46
CA ASN A 229 7.63 17.38 9.67
C ASN A 229 7.67 17.70 11.16
N PHE A 230 8.82 17.49 11.81
CA PHE A 230 8.96 17.76 13.24
C PHE A 230 8.91 19.26 13.58
N ARG A 231 9.15 20.16 12.62
CA ARG A 231 9.27 21.61 12.85
C ARG A 231 8.00 22.38 12.55
N ALA A 232 7.00 21.76 11.94
CA ALA A 232 5.77 22.44 11.64
C ALA A 232 4.97 22.74 12.92
N LEU A 233 4.46 23.96 13.00
CA LEU A 233 3.73 24.49 14.16
C LEU A 233 2.29 23.97 14.23
N ASP A 234 1.84 23.20 13.22
CA ASP A 234 0.47 22.70 13.09
C ASP A 234 0.38 21.16 13.21
N GLY A 235 -0.86 20.68 13.38
CA GLY A 235 -1.17 19.25 13.46
C GLY A 235 -1.12 18.50 12.12
N ALA A 236 -0.78 19.17 11.00
CA ALA A 236 -0.68 18.53 9.67
C ALA A 236 0.69 17.91 9.39
N SER A 237 1.53 17.89 10.41
CA SER A 237 2.94 17.51 10.40
C SER A 237 3.20 16.01 10.26
N TRP A 238 2.26 15.14 10.66
CA TRP A 238 2.45 13.69 10.66
C TRP A 238 1.22 13.00 10.07
N VAL A 239 1.19 12.91 8.74
CA VAL A 239 0.00 12.53 7.99
C VAL A 239 0.26 11.47 6.94
N THR A 240 -0.76 10.66 6.67
CA THR A 240 -0.86 9.84 5.47
C THR A 240 -1.84 10.50 4.52
N ILE A 241 -1.39 10.84 3.32
CA ILE A 241 -2.22 11.36 2.24
C ILE A 241 -2.46 10.24 1.25
N ALA A 242 -3.72 9.92 1.00
CA ALA A 242 -4.12 8.90 0.04
C ALA A 242 -4.96 9.52 -1.06
N ASN A 243 -4.58 9.31 -2.31
CA ASN A 243 -5.52 9.51 -3.42
C ASN A 243 -6.25 8.21 -3.64
N CYS A 244 -7.57 8.31 -3.69
CA CYS A 244 -8.47 7.17 -3.74
C CYS A 244 -9.42 7.30 -4.93
N VAL A 245 -9.77 6.18 -5.54
CA VAL A 245 -10.72 6.12 -6.65
C VAL A 245 -12.01 5.45 -6.23
N VAL A 246 -13.11 5.87 -6.86
CA VAL A 246 -14.40 5.18 -6.75
C VAL A 246 -14.25 3.80 -7.40
N PRO A 247 -14.83 2.72 -6.83
CA PRO A 247 -14.90 1.43 -7.50
C PRO A 247 -15.50 1.62 -8.90
N THR A 248 -14.77 1.29 -9.96
CA THR A 248 -15.40 1.12 -11.26
C THR A 248 -16.39 -0.03 -11.13
N ASN A 249 -17.67 0.25 -11.31
CA ASN A 249 -18.69 -0.78 -11.42
C ASN A 249 -18.21 -1.80 -12.47
N GLY A 250 -17.99 -3.04 -12.06
CA GLY A 250 -17.97 -4.17 -12.98
C GLY A 250 -19.34 -4.35 -13.60
#